data_AF-A0A653SFD9-F1
#
_entry.id   AF-A0A653SFD9-F1
#
_cell.length_a   1.000
_cell.length_b   1.000
_cell.length_c   1.000
_cell.angle_alpha   90.00
_cell.angle_beta   90.00
_cell.angle_gamma   90.00
#
_symmetry.space_group_name_H-M   'P 1'
#
loop_
_entity.id
_entity.type
_entity.pdbx_description
1 polymer ?
#
loop_
_entity_poly.entity_id
_entity_poly.type
_entity_poly.pdbx_seq_one_letter_code
_entity_poly.pdbx_strand_id
1 'polypeptide(L)'
;MRLSTFGLMVGAASLAACSPTTDRPAAAPADAVQVDTAASPQAALQPPAAAAAPAPALAQSAAPQTPASQPATPTSLSGWTGQWFGPEGLSLAIQPDGPGRVRINLKDSLDSSAQYVGNVNRDSISFERRGVTETLRRGTGSETGFSFLRSRTDCLIVRTNQEGYCRPAAAQTNTALTSWVGRWQGPEGLFLDVQPGASGDQVRLTVKDNLDSQERYTGRLDGSTIRFERRGKTETIRKGSGAETGFSSLRSRQDCVIVVAGQEGYCRPA
;
A
#
# COMPACT_ATOMS: atom_id res chain seq x y z
N MET A 1 26.77 -52.39 -8.55
CA MET A 1 26.43 -53.39 -7.52
C MET A 1 26.84 -52.84 -6.16
N ARG A 2 25.87 -52.30 -5.41
CA ARG A 2 25.79 -52.16 -3.94
C ARG A 2 24.62 -51.21 -3.66
N LEU A 3 23.45 -51.84 -3.53
CA LEU A 3 22.23 -51.24 -2.97
C LEU A 3 22.45 -51.02 -1.48
N SER A 4 22.00 -49.89 -0.95
CA SER A 4 21.75 -49.73 0.49
C SER A 4 20.40 -49.06 0.67
N THR A 5 19.43 -49.95 0.82
CA THR A 5 18.09 -49.81 1.37
C THR A 5 18.17 -49.46 2.85
N PHE A 6 17.41 -48.48 3.35
CA PHE A 6 16.88 -48.31 4.72
C PHE A 6 16.22 -46.92 4.76
N GLY A 7 15.00 -46.66 5.21
CA GLY A 7 13.92 -47.46 5.76
C GLY A 7 12.79 -46.47 6.04
N LEU A 8 11.58 -46.77 5.57
CA LEU A 8 10.35 -46.01 5.86
C LEU A 8 10.04 -46.14 7.37
N MET A 9 9.83 -45.02 8.06
CA MET A 9 9.04 -44.99 9.29
C MET A 9 7.73 -44.26 9.01
N VAL A 10 6.67 -45.05 8.95
CA VAL A 10 5.27 -44.62 8.96
C VAL A 10 4.90 -44.38 10.41
N GLY A 11 4.62 -43.13 10.77
CA GLY A 11 4.02 -42.75 12.05
C GLY A 11 2.54 -42.43 11.84
N ALA A 12 1.67 -43.38 12.17
CA ALA A 12 0.23 -43.17 12.32
C ALA A 12 -0.06 -42.81 13.79
N ALA A 13 -0.80 -41.72 14.03
CA ALA A 13 -1.40 -41.45 15.33
C ALA A 13 -2.72 -40.67 15.18
N SER A 14 -3.79 -41.46 15.28
CA SER A 14 -5.03 -41.24 16.05
C SER A 14 -5.86 -39.96 15.84
N LEU A 15 -7.04 -40.22 15.26
CA LEU A 15 -8.28 -39.45 15.32
C LEU A 15 -8.76 -39.26 16.77
N ALA A 16 -9.22 -38.06 17.11
CA ALA A 16 -10.18 -37.84 18.19
C ALA A 16 -11.30 -36.93 17.67
N ALA A 17 -12.47 -37.54 17.47
CA ALA A 17 -13.73 -36.86 17.22
C ALA A 17 -14.38 -36.51 18.56
N CYS A 18 -14.95 -35.31 18.68
CA CYS A 18 -16.05 -35.03 19.60
C CYS A 18 -17.05 -34.13 18.88
N SER A 19 -18.26 -34.67 18.77
CA SER A 19 -19.44 -34.13 18.11
C SER A 19 -20.22 -33.19 19.07
N PRO A 20 -21.34 -32.56 18.62
CA PRO A 20 -21.82 -31.27 19.09
C PRO A 20 -22.75 -31.39 20.30
N THR A 21 -23.04 -30.25 20.94
CA THR A 21 -24.19 -30.10 21.83
C THR A 21 -25.09 -29.00 21.32
N THR A 22 -26.24 -29.42 20.81
CA THR A 22 -27.44 -28.62 20.64
C THR A 22 -28.05 -28.38 22.02
N ASP A 23 -28.36 -27.13 22.39
CA ASP A 23 -29.61 -26.88 23.09
C ASP A 23 -30.07 -25.41 23.03
N ARG A 24 -31.35 -25.25 22.75
CA ARG A 24 -32.13 -24.00 22.68
C ARG A 24 -33.34 -24.22 23.60
N PRO A 25 -33.72 -23.22 24.41
CA PRO A 25 -35.07 -22.60 24.29
C PRO A 25 -34.97 -21.06 24.44
N ALA A 26 -35.66 -20.18 23.71
CA ALA A 26 -37.09 -19.96 23.42
C ALA A 26 -37.96 -19.52 24.64
N ALA A 27 -38.20 -18.20 24.76
CA ALA A 27 -39.42 -17.50 25.23
C ALA A 27 -39.11 -15.98 25.25
N ALA A 28 -39.69 -15.07 24.44
CA ALA A 28 -41.08 -14.55 24.31
C ALA A 28 -41.51 -13.60 25.47
N PRO A 29 -42.54 -12.74 25.33
CA PRO A 29 -42.62 -11.47 24.55
C PRO A 29 -43.22 -10.29 25.38
N ALA A 30 -43.71 -9.23 24.69
CA ALA A 30 -44.43 -8.01 25.17
C ALA A 30 -43.52 -6.80 25.52
N ASP A 31 -43.77 -5.56 25.12
CA ASP A 31 -45.05 -4.85 25.05
C ASP A 31 -45.25 -3.99 23.78
N ALA A 32 -46.51 -3.92 23.38
CA ALA A 32 -47.05 -2.99 22.41
C ALA A 32 -47.38 -1.66 23.08
N VAL A 33 -47.12 -0.54 22.40
CA VAL A 33 -47.89 0.69 22.59
C VAL A 33 -48.29 1.20 21.21
N GLN A 34 -49.56 0.96 20.87
CA GLN A 34 -50.31 1.75 19.90
C GLN A 34 -50.55 3.13 20.52
N VAL A 35 -50.33 4.19 19.74
CA VAL A 35 -51.13 5.40 19.89
C VAL A 35 -51.71 5.72 18.52
N ASP A 36 -53.02 5.90 18.57
CA ASP A 36 -53.95 5.97 17.48
C ASP A 36 -54.25 7.44 17.16
N THR A 37 -54.61 7.68 15.90
CA THR A 37 -55.59 8.68 15.44
C THR A 37 -55.16 10.13 15.12
N ALA A 38 -55.76 10.55 13.99
CA ALA A 38 -56.13 11.89 13.53
C ALA A 38 -55.06 12.70 12.78
N ALA A 39 -55.37 13.46 11.72
CA ALA A 39 -56.50 13.56 10.81
C ALA A 39 -56.06 14.67 9.82
N SER A 40 -56.13 14.43 8.53
CA SER A 40 -56.09 15.51 7.53
C SER A 40 -57.40 16.31 7.60
N PRO A 41 -57.36 17.60 7.25
CA PRO A 41 -58.11 17.98 6.05
C PRO A 41 -57.36 18.94 5.12
N GLN A 42 -57.87 18.94 3.90
CA GLN A 42 -57.42 19.65 2.70
C GLN A 42 -57.85 21.13 2.68
N ALA A 43 -57.39 21.81 1.62
CA ALA A 43 -57.94 22.99 0.95
C ALA A 43 -57.42 24.35 1.45
N ALA A 44 -57.15 25.35 0.62
CA ALA A 44 -57.05 25.53 -0.84
C ALA A 44 -56.60 27.00 -1.05
N LEU A 45 -56.38 27.39 -2.31
CA LEU A 45 -56.42 28.77 -2.88
C LEU A 45 -55.07 29.48 -3.14
N GLN A 46 -54.63 29.37 -4.41
CA GLN A 46 -54.03 30.45 -5.21
C GLN A 46 -55.17 31.31 -5.85
N PRO A 47 -54.89 32.36 -6.67
CA PRO A 47 -54.06 33.58 -6.55
C PRO A 47 -54.93 34.86 -6.82
N PRO A 48 -54.36 36.07 -7.06
CA PRO A 48 -54.08 36.44 -8.46
C PRO A 48 -52.84 37.33 -8.67
N ALA A 49 -52.34 37.29 -9.91
CA ALA A 49 -51.35 38.21 -10.46
C ALA A 49 -51.99 39.55 -10.88
N ALA A 50 -51.27 40.66 -10.72
CA ALA A 50 -51.42 41.84 -11.56
C ALA A 50 -50.13 42.68 -11.56
N ALA A 51 -49.76 43.11 -12.75
CA ALA A 51 -48.50 43.77 -13.11
C ALA A 51 -48.49 45.27 -12.76
N ALA A 52 -47.28 45.80 -12.51
CA ALA A 52 -46.93 47.19 -12.79
C ALA A 52 -45.42 47.30 -13.09
N ALA A 53 -45.09 47.98 -14.19
CA ALA A 53 -43.75 48.19 -14.76
C ALA A 53 -43.08 49.47 -14.16
N PRO A 54 -41.90 49.94 -14.65
CA PRO A 54 -40.67 50.02 -13.86
C PRO A 54 -40.22 51.46 -13.53
N ALA A 55 -39.31 51.62 -12.56
CA ALA A 55 -38.62 52.88 -12.25
C ALA A 55 -37.16 52.60 -11.80
N PRO A 56 -36.25 53.59 -11.91
CA PRO A 56 -34.93 53.41 -12.54
C PRO A 56 -33.82 52.92 -11.60
N ALA A 57 -32.81 52.36 -12.25
CA ALA A 57 -31.56 51.87 -11.68
C ALA A 57 -30.87 52.89 -10.77
N LEU A 58 -30.67 52.50 -9.51
CA LEU A 58 -29.60 53.02 -8.66
C LEU A 58 -28.60 51.88 -8.42
N ALA A 59 -27.33 52.25 -8.57
CA ALA A 59 -26.16 51.40 -8.66
C ALA A 59 -26.11 50.27 -7.62
N GLN A 60 -26.12 49.03 -8.11
CA GLN A 60 -25.67 47.89 -7.32
C GLN A 60 -24.15 47.95 -7.24
N SER A 61 -23.65 48.26 -6.04
CA SER A 61 -22.27 48.05 -5.67
C SER A 61 -21.90 46.59 -5.95
N ALA A 62 -20.98 46.37 -6.90
CA ALA A 62 -20.49 45.05 -7.26
C ALA A 62 -19.96 44.34 -6.01
N ALA A 63 -20.63 43.27 -5.59
CA ALA A 63 -20.06 42.33 -4.63
C ALA A 63 -18.76 41.75 -5.21
N PRO A 64 -17.72 41.51 -4.39
CA PRO A 64 -16.53 40.80 -4.84
C PRO A 64 -16.94 39.44 -5.38
N GLN A 65 -16.78 39.24 -6.68
CA GLN A 65 -16.97 37.95 -7.31
C GLN A 65 -15.88 37.03 -6.77
N THR A 66 -16.28 36.05 -5.96
CA THR A 66 -15.43 34.92 -5.60
C THR A 66 -14.83 34.34 -6.88
N PRO A 67 -13.49 34.24 -7.01
CA PRO A 67 -12.88 33.68 -8.20
C PRO A 67 -13.43 32.27 -8.43
N ALA A 68 -13.95 32.04 -9.64
CA ALA A 68 -14.38 30.73 -10.09
C ALA A 68 -13.25 29.72 -9.86
N SER A 69 -13.55 28.65 -9.13
CA SER A 69 -12.65 27.52 -8.89
C SER A 69 -12.09 27.05 -10.23
N GLN A 70 -10.76 27.16 -10.37
CA GLN A 70 -10.03 26.61 -11.50
C GLN A 70 -10.33 25.10 -11.62
N PRO A 71 -10.39 24.55 -12.85
CA PRO A 71 -10.52 23.11 -13.06
C PRO A 71 -9.38 22.40 -12.30
N ALA A 72 -9.74 21.54 -11.35
CA ALA A 72 -8.76 20.72 -10.65
C ALA A 72 -8.00 19.87 -11.68
N THR A 73 -6.69 20.01 -11.69
CA THR A 73 -5.79 19.11 -12.42
C THR A 73 -6.15 17.67 -12.04
N PRO A 74 -6.22 16.70 -12.98
CA PRO A 74 -6.60 15.34 -12.63
C PRO A 74 -5.60 14.78 -11.61
N THR A 75 -6.04 14.66 -10.35
CA THR A 75 -5.25 14.05 -9.30
C THR A 75 -4.96 12.61 -9.69
N SER A 76 -3.67 12.27 -9.79
CA SER A 76 -3.25 10.92 -10.18
C SER A 76 -3.75 9.89 -9.16
N LEU A 77 -4.45 8.86 -9.65
CA LEU A 77 -4.98 7.75 -8.84
C LEU A 77 -3.94 6.63 -8.61
N SER A 78 -2.82 6.64 -9.34
CA SER A 78 -1.92 5.47 -9.45
C SER A 78 -1.34 4.99 -8.13
N GLY A 79 -1.08 5.91 -7.19
CA GLY A 79 -0.56 5.52 -5.89
C GLY A 79 -1.63 5.08 -4.89
N TRP A 80 -2.92 5.29 -5.16
CA TRP A 80 -4.00 5.01 -4.22
C TRP A 80 -4.67 3.66 -4.50
N THR A 81 -4.81 3.30 -5.78
CA THR A 81 -5.60 2.15 -6.21
C THR A 81 -4.96 0.80 -5.87
N GLY A 82 -5.78 -0.24 -5.77
CA GLY A 82 -5.38 -1.62 -5.48
C GLY A 82 -5.63 -2.04 -4.04
N GLN A 83 -5.00 -3.16 -3.65
CA GLN A 83 -5.20 -3.82 -2.35
C GLN A 83 -4.19 -3.33 -1.31
N TRP A 84 -4.68 -3.24 -0.08
CA TRP A 84 -3.96 -2.83 1.13
C TRP A 84 -4.40 -3.74 2.29
N PHE A 85 -3.47 -4.06 3.19
CA PHE A 85 -3.61 -5.08 4.22
C PHE A 85 -3.36 -4.49 5.60
N GLY A 86 -4.27 -4.75 6.53
CA GLY A 86 -4.20 -4.35 7.93
C GLY A 86 -3.87 -5.54 8.85
N PRO A 87 -3.94 -5.34 10.18
CA PRO A 87 -3.85 -6.43 11.16
C PRO A 87 -4.90 -7.50 10.91
N GLU A 88 -4.56 -8.74 11.28
CA GLU A 88 -5.55 -9.80 11.52
C GLU A 88 -6.54 -10.03 10.36
N GLY A 89 -6.11 -9.87 9.10
CA GLY A 89 -6.95 -10.09 7.93
C GLY A 89 -7.91 -8.94 7.58
N LEU A 90 -7.75 -7.78 8.22
CA LEU A 90 -8.37 -6.52 7.78
C LEU A 90 -7.78 -6.09 6.44
N SER A 91 -8.58 -5.44 5.60
CA SER A 91 -8.14 -5.04 4.27
C SER A 91 -8.85 -3.80 3.77
N LEU A 92 -8.23 -3.17 2.79
CA LEU A 92 -8.76 -1.99 2.11
C LEU A 92 -8.43 -2.13 0.62
N ALA A 93 -9.44 -2.01 -0.24
CA ALA A 93 -9.29 -2.00 -1.68
C ALA A 93 -9.80 -0.68 -2.27
N ILE A 94 -8.98 0.00 -3.05
CA ILE A 94 -9.36 1.26 -3.73
C ILE A 94 -9.45 1.02 -5.24
N GLN A 95 -10.58 1.34 -5.85
CA GLN A 95 -10.75 1.37 -7.29
C GLN A 95 -11.16 2.76 -7.78
N PRO A 96 -10.79 3.17 -9.01
CA PRO A 96 -11.34 4.38 -9.62
C PRO A 96 -12.88 4.34 -9.69
N ASP A 97 -13.53 5.47 -9.47
CA ASP A 97 -14.98 5.65 -9.57
C ASP A 97 -15.35 6.97 -10.26
N GLY A 98 -14.62 7.28 -11.34
CA GLY A 98 -14.72 8.53 -12.09
C GLY A 98 -13.62 9.54 -11.74
N PRO A 99 -13.60 10.71 -12.42
CA PRO A 99 -12.57 11.73 -12.22
C PRO A 99 -12.51 12.22 -10.77
N GLY A 100 -11.34 12.09 -10.14
CA GLY A 100 -11.12 12.52 -8.74
C GLY A 100 -11.90 11.72 -7.70
N ARG A 101 -12.49 10.58 -8.08
CA ARG A 101 -13.36 9.77 -7.24
C ARG A 101 -12.87 8.33 -7.19
N VAL A 102 -13.05 7.69 -6.03
CA VAL A 102 -12.72 6.29 -5.82
C VAL A 102 -13.84 5.57 -5.08
N ARG A 103 -13.91 4.26 -5.30
CA ARG A 103 -14.65 3.33 -4.47
C ARG A 103 -13.67 2.65 -3.52
N ILE A 104 -13.99 2.65 -2.23
CA ILE A 104 -13.20 2.03 -1.17
C ILE A 104 -14.00 0.85 -0.63
N ASN A 105 -13.50 -0.37 -0.79
CA ASN A 105 -14.01 -1.54 -0.07
C ASN A 105 -13.16 -1.69 1.19
N LEU A 106 -13.74 -1.46 2.36
CA LEU A 106 -13.06 -1.50 3.63
C LEU A 106 -13.56 -2.68 4.45
N LYS A 107 -12.64 -3.50 4.93
CA LYS A 107 -12.85 -4.50 5.96
C LYS A 107 -12.11 -4.03 7.22
N ASP A 108 -12.82 -3.34 8.10
CA ASP A 108 -12.32 -2.79 9.38
C ASP A 108 -12.65 -3.70 10.58
N SER A 109 -13.37 -4.80 10.36
CA SER A 109 -13.56 -5.90 11.32
C SER A 109 -13.49 -7.26 10.60
N LEU A 110 -13.37 -8.36 11.35
CA LEU A 110 -13.35 -9.70 10.75
C LEU A 110 -14.70 -10.12 10.16
N ASP A 111 -15.79 -9.58 10.69
CA ASP A 111 -17.16 -10.01 10.43
C ASP A 111 -17.92 -9.10 9.45
N SER A 112 -17.37 -7.93 9.14
CA SER A 112 -18.03 -6.96 8.26
C SER A 112 -17.09 -6.32 7.26
N SER A 113 -17.63 -6.00 6.08
CA SER A 113 -17.01 -5.09 5.13
C SER A 113 -18.05 -4.08 4.63
N ALA A 114 -17.59 -2.90 4.26
CA ALA A 114 -18.43 -1.82 3.78
C ALA A 114 -17.79 -1.14 2.55
N GLN A 115 -18.64 -0.56 1.72
CA GLN A 115 -18.22 0.23 0.57
C GLN A 115 -18.43 1.71 0.84
N TYR A 116 -17.42 2.51 0.51
CA TYR A 116 -17.44 3.96 0.62
C TYR A 116 -17.06 4.60 -0.70
N VAL A 117 -17.55 5.82 -0.89
CA VAL A 117 -17.13 6.69 -1.98
C VAL A 117 -16.14 7.69 -1.40
N GLY A 118 -14.96 7.76 -1.99
CA GLY A 118 -13.91 8.71 -1.63
C GLY A 118 -13.70 9.79 -2.68
N ASN A 119 -13.33 10.98 -2.25
CA ASN A 119 -12.86 12.08 -3.09
C ASN A 119 -11.35 12.20 -2.95
N VAL A 120 -10.64 12.17 -4.07
CA VAL A 120 -9.17 12.23 -4.09
C VAL A 120 -8.72 13.68 -4.15
N ASN A 121 -8.08 14.11 -3.05
CA ASN A 121 -7.39 15.37 -2.92
C ASN A 121 -5.90 15.17 -3.26
N ARG A 122 -5.11 16.25 -3.30
CA ARG A 122 -3.68 16.20 -3.67
C ARG A 122 -2.92 15.07 -2.97
N ASP A 123 -3.02 14.99 -1.64
CA ASP A 123 -2.25 14.06 -0.81
C ASP A 123 -3.12 13.16 0.07
N SER A 124 -4.44 13.12 -0.17
CA SER A 124 -5.39 12.37 0.65
C SER A 124 -6.64 11.92 -0.08
N ILE A 125 -7.40 11.01 0.51
CA ILE A 125 -8.76 10.66 0.10
C ILE A 125 -9.70 10.92 1.28
N SER A 126 -10.70 11.78 1.10
CA SER A 126 -11.76 12.00 2.09
C SER A 126 -12.98 11.13 1.77
N PHE A 127 -13.57 10.51 2.80
CA PHE A 127 -14.78 9.68 2.67
C PHE A 127 -15.60 9.71 3.97
N GLU A 128 -16.91 9.52 3.87
CA GLU A 128 -17.81 9.50 5.03
C GLU A 128 -17.97 8.08 5.57
N ARG A 129 -17.71 7.88 6.87
CA ARG A 129 -17.95 6.61 7.57
C ARG A 129 -18.62 6.89 8.91
N ARG A 130 -19.81 6.30 9.12
CA ARG A 130 -20.59 6.43 10.36
C ARG A 130 -20.88 7.90 10.74
N GLY A 131 -21.11 8.76 9.73
CA GLY A 131 -21.36 10.19 9.91
C GLY A 131 -20.12 11.03 10.24
N VAL A 132 -18.93 10.46 10.07
CA VAL A 132 -17.65 11.14 10.27
C VAL A 132 -16.88 11.18 8.94
N THR A 133 -16.39 12.36 8.57
CA THR A 133 -15.42 12.51 7.47
C THR A 133 -14.08 11.93 7.90
N GLU A 134 -13.73 10.77 7.36
CA GLU A 134 -12.41 10.17 7.51
C GLU A 134 -11.47 10.66 6.41
N THR A 135 -10.17 10.58 6.67
CA THR A 135 -9.13 10.92 5.69
C THR A 135 -8.11 9.80 5.60
N LEU A 136 -7.99 9.19 4.42
CA LEU A 136 -6.87 8.32 4.07
C LEU A 136 -5.71 9.19 3.57
N ARG A 137 -4.56 9.10 4.22
CA ARG A 137 -3.31 9.70 3.73
C ARG A 137 -2.25 8.63 3.51
N ARG A 138 -1.23 8.95 2.73
CA ARG A 138 -0.01 8.12 2.67
C ARG A 138 0.77 8.24 3.97
N GLY A 139 1.45 7.17 4.36
CA GLY A 139 2.33 7.15 5.52
C GLY A 139 3.14 5.86 5.59
N THR A 140 3.78 5.67 6.73
CA THR A 140 4.58 4.49 7.03
C THR A 140 3.87 3.59 8.03
N GLY A 141 4.32 2.36 8.12
CA GLY A 141 3.80 1.37 9.05
C GLY A 141 4.01 1.75 10.52
N SER A 142 4.99 2.61 10.82
CA SER A 142 5.19 3.18 12.16
C SER A 142 4.02 4.07 12.62
N GLU A 143 3.30 4.70 11.69
CA GLU A 143 2.15 5.56 11.98
C GLU A 143 0.84 4.79 12.15
N THR A 144 0.84 3.48 11.86
CA THR A 144 -0.38 2.66 11.97
C THR A 144 -0.71 2.30 13.43
N GLY A 145 0.28 2.34 14.32
CA GLY A 145 0.17 1.84 15.70
C GLY A 145 0.43 0.34 15.85
N PHE A 146 0.58 -0.40 14.75
CA PHE A 146 0.74 -1.86 14.78
C PHE A 146 2.21 -2.29 14.66
N SER A 147 2.67 -3.10 15.61
CA SER A 147 4.07 -3.53 15.72
C SER A 147 4.56 -4.30 14.49
N PHE A 148 3.76 -5.23 13.97
CA PHE A 148 4.12 -6.05 12.80
C PHE A 148 4.13 -5.25 11.48
N LEU A 149 3.51 -4.06 11.45
CA LEU A 149 3.60 -3.14 10.32
C LEU A 149 4.74 -2.14 10.47
N ARG A 150 5.41 -2.03 11.62
CA ARG A 150 6.32 -0.91 11.93
C ARG A 150 7.41 -0.64 10.88
N SER A 151 7.94 -1.68 10.25
CA SER A 151 9.00 -1.58 9.23
C SER A 151 8.50 -1.34 7.81
N ARG A 152 7.18 -1.30 7.59
CA ARG A 152 6.56 -1.13 6.27
C ARG A 152 6.62 0.35 5.86
N THR A 153 6.85 0.65 4.59
CA THR A 153 7.06 2.02 4.11
C THR A 153 5.98 2.57 3.19
N ASP A 154 5.13 1.70 2.63
CA ASP A 154 4.03 2.08 1.75
C ASP A 154 2.69 1.68 2.36
N CYS A 155 2.15 2.58 3.18
CA CYS A 155 0.91 2.39 3.92
C CYS A 155 -0.04 3.56 3.72
N LEU A 156 -1.33 3.28 3.88
CA LEU A 156 -2.38 4.26 4.01
C LEU A 156 -2.80 4.33 5.48
N ILE A 157 -2.89 5.55 6.00
CA ILE A 157 -3.27 5.82 7.38
C ILE A 157 -4.64 6.50 7.36
N VAL A 158 -5.62 5.89 8.05
CA VAL A 158 -6.91 6.51 8.32
C VAL A 158 -6.80 7.34 9.59
N ARG A 159 -6.29 6.71 10.67
CA ARG A 159 -6.11 7.34 11.98
C ARG A 159 -4.74 6.96 12.54
N THR A 160 -3.93 7.96 12.85
CA THR A 160 -2.57 7.75 13.36
C THR A 160 -2.60 6.95 14.67
N ASN A 161 -1.74 5.93 14.77
CA ASN A 161 -1.63 5.00 15.89
C ASN A 161 -2.91 4.18 16.18
N GLN A 162 -3.86 4.11 15.24
CA GLN A 162 -5.14 3.41 15.44
C GLN A 162 -5.54 2.56 14.24
N GLU A 163 -5.40 3.09 13.03
CA GLU A 163 -5.93 2.43 11.83
C GLU A 163 -5.07 2.77 10.60
N GLY A 164 -4.51 1.74 9.98
CA GLY A 164 -3.79 1.86 8.73
C GLY A 164 -3.57 0.51 8.05
N TYR A 165 -3.29 0.57 6.75
CA TYR A 165 -3.22 -0.56 5.84
C TYR A 165 -1.98 -0.42 4.96
N CYS A 166 -1.15 -1.45 4.90
CA CYS A 166 0.06 -1.43 4.09
C CYS A 166 -0.10 -2.26 2.83
N ARG A 167 0.62 -1.92 1.76
CA ARG A 167 0.76 -2.84 0.61
C ARG A 167 1.26 -4.22 1.08
N PRO A 168 1.00 -5.31 0.33
CA PRO A 168 1.65 -6.59 0.55
C PRO A 168 3.17 -6.49 0.63
N ALA A 169 3.81 -7.37 1.41
CA ALA A 169 5.28 -7.48 1.48
C ALA A 169 5.89 -7.52 0.07
N ALA A 170 5.48 -8.51 -0.72
CA ALA A 170 5.95 -8.69 -2.09
C ALA A 170 5.79 -7.45 -2.99
N ALA A 171 4.69 -6.69 -2.84
CA ALA A 171 4.46 -5.49 -3.66
C ALA A 171 5.41 -4.35 -3.28
N GLN A 172 5.66 -4.13 -1.98
CA GLN A 172 6.65 -3.15 -1.54
C GLN A 172 8.07 -3.56 -1.90
N THR A 173 8.38 -4.86 -1.79
CA THR A 173 9.69 -5.39 -2.15
C THR A 173 9.95 -5.22 -3.64
N ASN A 174 8.96 -5.39 -4.51
CA ASN A 174 9.10 -5.10 -5.95
C ASN A 174 9.39 -3.61 -6.24
N THR A 175 8.70 -2.69 -5.57
CA THR A 175 8.99 -1.25 -5.70
C THR A 175 10.39 -0.93 -5.20
N ALA A 176 10.77 -1.42 -4.01
CA ALA A 176 12.11 -1.23 -3.46
C ALA A 176 13.18 -1.81 -4.39
N LEU A 177 12.94 -3.01 -4.92
CA LEU A 177 13.80 -3.73 -5.85
C LEU A 177 14.05 -2.95 -7.14
N THR A 178 13.09 -2.15 -7.60
CA THR A 178 13.23 -1.35 -8.83
C THR A 178 14.48 -0.45 -8.78
N SER A 179 14.82 0.09 -7.61
CA SER A 179 16.02 0.92 -7.43
C SER A 179 17.35 0.14 -7.54
N TRP A 180 17.31 -1.18 -7.42
CA TRP A 180 18.47 -2.07 -7.50
C TRP A 180 18.64 -2.67 -8.88
N VAL A 181 17.54 -2.91 -9.60
CA VAL A 181 17.54 -3.64 -10.86
C VAL A 181 18.37 -2.95 -11.94
N GLY A 182 19.02 -3.76 -12.76
CA GLY A 182 19.89 -3.38 -13.86
C GLY A 182 21.36 -3.53 -13.53
N ARG A 183 22.18 -3.06 -14.48
CA ARG A 183 23.62 -3.19 -14.42
C ARG A 183 24.27 -2.03 -13.66
N TRP A 184 25.20 -2.37 -12.79
CA TRP A 184 26.08 -1.51 -12.04
C TRP A 184 27.51 -1.75 -12.53
N GLN A 185 28.21 -0.67 -12.89
CA GLN A 185 29.52 -0.70 -13.53
C GLN A 185 30.65 -0.51 -12.53
N GLY A 186 31.63 -1.39 -12.57
CA GLY A 186 32.91 -1.27 -11.87
C GLY A 186 34.01 -0.76 -12.80
N PRO A 187 35.26 -0.64 -12.30
CA PRO A 187 36.40 -0.35 -13.15
C PRO A 187 36.62 -1.46 -14.20
N GLU A 188 37.24 -1.11 -15.34
CA GLU A 188 37.80 -2.10 -16.29
C GLU A 188 36.81 -3.17 -16.81
N GLY A 189 35.52 -2.85 -16.87
CA GLY A 189 34.49 -3.77 -17.37
C GLY A 189 33.97 -4.78 -16.34
N LEU A 190 34.36 -4.64 -15.07
CA LEU A 190 33.71 -5.32 -13.95
C LEU A 190 32.26 -4.83 -13.82
N PHE A 191 31.36 -5.69 -13.36
CA PHE A 191 29.96 -5.30 -13.16
C PHE A 191 29.22 -6.18 -12.15
N LEU A 192 28.13 -5.63 -11.63
CA LEU A 192 27.07 -6.35 -10.94
C LEU A 192 25.77 -6.11 -11.72
N ASP A 193 25.14 -7.16 -12.22
CA ASP A 193 23.79 -7.09 -12.79
C ASP A 193 22.79 -7.65 -11.80
N VAL A 194 21.76 -6.86 -11.48
CA VAL A 194 20.69 -7.25 -10.56
C VAL A 194 19.40 -7.41 -11.35
N GLN A 195 18.78 -8.58 -11.26
CA GLN A 195 17.50 -8.87 -11.90
C GLN A 195 16.48 -9.37 -10.88
N PRO A 196 15.18 -9.15 -11.12
CA PRO A 196 14.14 -9.77 -10.30
C PRO A 196 14.22 -11.31 -10.33
N GLY A 197 14.09 -11.92 -9.15
CA GLY A 197 13.98 -13.37 -8.97
C GLY A 197 12.57 -13.90 -9.19
N ALA A 198 12.32 -15.14 -8.80
CA ALA A 198 11.01 -15.78 -8.96
C ALA A 198 9.96 -15.32 -7.93
N SER A 199 10.42 -14.76 -6.80
CA SER A 199 9.58 -14.19 -5.74
C SER A 199 9.92 -12.72 -5.54
N GLY A 200 8.99 -11.93 -5.00
CA GLY A 200 9.12 -10.47 -4.89
C GLY A 200 10.29 -10.01 -4.01
N ASP A 201 10.85 -10.88 -3.17
CA ASP A 201 12.06 -10.62 -2.38
C ASP A 201 13.32 -11.30 -2.93
N GLN A 202 13.22 -12.18 -3.93
CA GLN A 202 14.38 -12.82 -4.52
C GLN A 202 14.97 -11.97 -5.65
N VAL A 203 16.30 -12.02 -5.79
CA VAL A 203 17.02 -11.43 -6.93
C VAL A 203 17.96 -12.45 -7.55
N ARG A 204 18.19 -12.31 -8.85
CA ARG A 204 19.31 -12.98 -9.54
C ARG A 204 20.42 -11.97 -9.72
N LEU A 205 21.62 -12.36 -9.31
CA LEU A 205 22.82 -11.56 -9.42
C LEU A 205 23.72 -12.17 -10.48
N THR A 206 24.27 -11.36 -11.37
CA THR A 206 25.43 -11.74 -12.18
C THR A 206 26.58 -10.83 -11.78
N VAL A 207 27.63 -11.42 -11.22
CA VAL A 207 28.79 -10.68 -10.71
C VAL A 207 29.99 -10.99 -11.58
N LYS A 208 30.64 -9.94 -12.06
CA LYS A 208 31.97 -9.97 -12.64
C LYS A 208 32.86 -9.09 -11.75
N ASP A 209 33.50 -9.70 -10.76
CA ASP A 209 34.37 -9.06 -9.76
C ASP A 209 35.86 -9.13 -10.15
N ASN A 210 36.19 -9.90 -11.19
CA ASN A 210 37.50 -9.96 -11.84
C ASN A 210 37.34 -10.12 -13.37
N LEU A 211 38.43 -10.06 -14.12
CA LEU A 211 38.37 -10.13 -15.59
C LEU A 211 38.18 -11.54 -16.15
N ASP A 212 38.53 -12.55 -15.35
CA ASP A 212 38.66 -13.94 -15.77
C ASP A 212 37.37 -14.75 -15.54
N SER A 213 36.54 -14.35 -14.58
CA SER A 213 35.31 -15.08 -14.24
C SER A 213 34.09 -14.17 -14.14
N GLN A 214 32.94 -14.79 -14.37
CA GLN A 214 31.62 -14.20 -14.15
C GLN A 214 30.74 -15.27 -13.52
N GLU A 215 30.20 -14.97 -12.35
CA GLU A 215 29.40 -15.91 -11.56
C GLU A 215 27.95 -15.42 -11.42
N ARG A 216 27.05 -16.36 -11.15
CA ARG A 216 25.63 -16.06 -10.90
C ARG A 216 25.27 -16.50 -9.50
N TYR A 217 24.51 -15.66 -8.81
CA TYR A 217 24.01 -15.95 -7.46
C TYR A 217 22.51 -15.69 -7.37
N THR A 218 21.90 -16.30 -6.36
CA THR A 218 20.56 -15.94 -5.90
C THR A 218 20.71 -15.16 -4.61
N GLY A 219 20.15 -13.96 -4.59
CA GLY A 219 20.08 -13.12 -3.40
C GLY A 219 18.65 -12.92 -2.93
N ARG A 220 18.51 -12.28 -1.76
CA ARG A 220 17.23 -11.76 -1.25
C ARG A 220 17.36 -10.31 -0.85
N LEU A 221 16.36 -9.50 -1.20
CA LEU A 221 16.20 -8.15 -0.68
C LEU A 221 15.77 -8.25 0.78
N ASP A 222 16.60 -7.72 1.66
CA ASP A 222 16.34 -7.61 3.09
C ASP A 222 16.44 -6.15 3.52
N GLY A 223 15.28 -5.52 3.68
CA GLY A 223 15.15 -4.10 3.94
C GLY A 223 15.83 -3.26 2.85
N SER A 224 16.93 -2.59 3.22
CA SER A 224 17.73 -1.72 2.35
C SER A 224 18.99 -2.39 1.79
N THR A 225 19.08 -3.71 1.85
CA THR A 225 20.25 -4.47 1.39
C THR A 225 19.85 -5.71 0.60
N ILE A 226 20.77 -6.26 -0.19
CA ILE A 226 20.62 -7.58 -0.81
C ILE A 226 21.60 -8.53 -0.13
N ARG A 227 21.10 -9.62 0.46
CA ARG A 227 21.93 -10.69 1.03
C ARG A 227 22.05 -11.85 0.04
N PHE A 228 23.24 -12.40 -0.13
CA PHE A 228 23.48 -13.56 -0.98
C PHE A 228 24.67 -14.38 -0.47
N GLU A 229 24.76 -15.65 -0.86
CA GLU A 229 25.88 -16.52 -0.48
C GLU A 229 26.93 -16.55 -1.60
N ARG A 230 28.19 -16.24 -1.26
CA ARG A 230 29.35 -16.38 -2.15
C ARG A 230 30.48 -17.06 -1.39
N ARG A 231 31.03 -18.14 -1.96
CA ARG A 231 32.15 -18.90 -1.38
C ARG A 231 31.90 -19.35 0.08
N GLY A 232 30.65 -19.73 0.40
CA GLY A 232 30.24 -20.15 1.74
C GLY A 232 30.15 -19.04 2.78
N LYS A 233 30.10 -17.77 2.35
CA LYS A 233 29.89 -16.60 3.19
C LYS A 233 28.65 -15.83 2.75
N THR A 234 27.86 -15.38 3.72
CA THR A 234 26.81 -14.39 3.48
C THR A 234 27.43 -13.03 3.18
N GLU A 235 27.31 -12.58 1.95
CA GLU A 235 27.66 -11.24 1.51
C GLU A 235 26.42 -10.33 1.55
N THR A 236 26.66 -9.03 1.70
CA THR A 236 25.60 -8.01 1.72
C THR A 236 25.93 -6.89 0.75
N ILE A 237 25.00 -6.61 -0.17
CA ILE A 237 25.07 -5.46 -1.07
C ILE A 237 24.23 -4.34 -0.48
N ARG A 238 24.83 -3.18 -0.27
CA ARG A 238 24.12 -1.97 0.20
C ARG A 238 24.30 -0.81 -0.78
N LYS A 239 23.42 0.17 -0.71
CA LYS A 239 23.65 1.47 -1.38
C LYS A 239 24.82 2.20 -0.73
N GLY A 240 25.52 3.00 -1.52
CA GLY A 240 26.64 3.83 -1.07
C GLY A 240 27.15 4.72 -2.19
N SER A 241 28.32 5.29 -1.96
CA SER A 241 29.00 6.21 -2.88
C SER A 241 30.26 5.59 -3.47
N GLY A 242 30.75 6.22 -4.54
CA GLY A 242 31.97 5.83 -5.21
C GLY A 242 33.21 5.86 -4.32
N ALA A 243 33.23 6.75 -3.33
CA ALA A 243 34.32 6.85 -2.35
C ALA A 243 34.46 5.58 -1.49
N GLU A 244 33.39 4.82 -1.29
CA GLU A 244 33.37 3.61 -0.49
C GLU A 244 33.77 2.35 -1.29
N THR A 245 33.89 2.46 -2.62
CA THR A 245 34.21 1.31 -3.49
C THR A 245 35.68 0.88 -3.39
N GLY A 246 36.57 1.80 -2.97
CA GLY A 246 38.02 1.62 -3.05
C GLY A 246 38.63 2.01 -4.40
N PHE A 247 37.81 2.26 -5.43
CA PHE A 247 38.30 2.56 -6.77
C PHE A 247 38.36 4.07 -7.04
N SER A 248 39.53 4.57 -7.43
CA SER A 248 39.77 5.99 -7.71
C SER A 248 38.89 6.52 -8.84
N SER A 249 38.69 5.73 -9.90
CA SER A 249 37.87 6.08 -11.07
C SER A 249 36.38 6.22 -10.74
N LEU A 250 35.92 5.64 -9.64
CA LEU A 250 34.54 5.73 -9.18
C LEU A 250 34.34 6.78 -8.09
N ARG A 251 35.42 7.29 -7.47
CA ARG A 251 35.38 8.06 -6.21
C ARG A 251 34.35 9.18 -6.16
N SER A 252 34.11 9.90 -7.26
CA SER A 252 33.19 11.03 -7.33
C SER A 252 31.72 10.64 -7.57
N ARG A 253 31.43 9.37 -7.88
CA ARG A 253 30.07 8.89 -8.17
C ARG A 253 29.23 8.77 -6.90
N GLN A 254 27.93 9.04 -7.01
CA GLN A 254 27.01 9.07 -5.86
C GLN A 254 26.01 7.92 -5.83
N ASP A 255 25.67 7.33 -7.00
CA ASP A 255 24.76 6.19 -7.08
C ASP A 255 25.56 4.91 -7.28
N CYS A 256 25.97 4.30 -6.16
CA CYS A 256 26.75 3.09 -6.14
C CYS A 256 26.16 2.04 -5.19
N VAL A 257 26.62 0.81 -5.39
CA VAL A 257 26.39 -0.33 -4.52
C VAL A 257 27.72 -0.87 -4.04
N ILE A 258 27.78 -1.21 -2.76
CA ILE A 258 28.97 -1.68 -2.06
C ILE A 258 28.72 -3.11 -1.62
N VAL A 259 29.60 -4.01 -2.02
CA VAL A 259 29.62 -5.41 -1.56
C VAL A 259 30.63 -5.54 -0.42
N VAL A 260 31.85 -5.04 -0.63
CA VAL A 260 32.91 -5.00 0.37
C VAL A 260 33.51 -3.59 0.41
N ALA A 261 33.34 -2.89 1.52
CA ALA A 261 33.80 -1.50 1.65
C ALA A 261 35.32 -1.39 1.42
N GLY A 262 35.72 -0.46 0.56
CA GLY A 262 37.12 -0.22 0.19
C GLY A 262 37.72 -1.25 -0.78
N GLN A 263 36.96 -2.25 -1.24
CA GLN A 263 37.48 -3.35 -2.06
C GLN A 263 36.60 -3.70 -3.26
N GLU A 264 35.28 -3.68 -3.09
CA GLU A 264 34.33 -4.14 -4.11
C GLU A 264 33.07 -3.28 -4.09
N GLY A 265 32.85 -2.55 -5.18
CA GLY A 265 31.64 -1.78 -5.40
C GLY A 265 31.49 -1.35 -6.85
N TYR A 266 30.26 -1.01 -7.21
CA TYR A 266 29.83 -0.76 -8.58
C TYR A 266 28.91 0.45 -8.60
N CYS A 267 28.98 1.28 -9.63
CA CYS A 267 28.17 2.50 -9.73
C CYS A 267 27.27 2.47 -10.96
N ARG A 268 26.15 3.19 -10.93
CA ARG A 268 25.39 3.43 -12.16
C ARG A 268 26.27 4.10 -13.23
N PRO A 269 26.00 3.84 -14.51
CA PRO A 269 26.48 4.71 -15.58
C PRO A 269 26.08 6.15 -15.26
N ALA A 270 26.99 7.09 -15.47
CA ALA A 270 26.72 8.53 -15.36
C ALA A 270 25.90 9.00 -16.55
#